data_AF-A0A7H4PLF5-F1
#
_entry.id   AF-A0A7H4PLF5-F1
#
_cell.length_a   1.000
_cell.length_b   1.000
_cell.length_c   1.000
_cell.angle_alpha   90.00
_cell.angle_beta   90.00
_cell.angle_gamma   90.00
#
_symmetry.space_group_name_H-M   'P 1'
#
loop_
_entity.id
_entity.type
_entity.pdbx_description
1 polymer ?
#
loop_
_entity_poly.entity_id
_entity_poly.type
_entity_poly.pdbx_seq_one_letter_code
_entity_poly.pdbx_strand_id
1 'polypeptide(L)'
;MLSTNLIKPACWLPALLAFSLVGCGVTQSITDGTKSVYTAVFYKKIKVLHLDFTAREALNTDSRESNSLSEPVVVRVYQLKDRKTFDKTVYQQLLKNGDTILQADLLATRDVVIKPGGGCES
;
A
#
# COMPACT_ATOMS: atom_id res chain seq x y z
N MET A 1 -9.16 75.01 49.27
CA MET A 1 -9.05 73.56 48.98
C MET A 1 -9.20 72.85 50.32
N LEU A 2 -10.40 72.40 50.72
CA LEU A 2 -11.04 71.10 50.40
C LEU A 2 -10.06 69.93 50.74
N SER A 3 -10.29 68.96 51.62
CA SER A 3 -11.48 68.48 52.32
C SER A 3 -11.07 67.46 53.43
N THR A 4 -11.80 67.45 54.55
CA THR A 4 -12.37 66.31 55.31
C THR A 4 -11.60 65.02 55.69
N ASN A 5 -11.65 64.74 57.01
CA ASN A 5 -12.11 63.50 57.73
C ASN A 5 -11.33 62.18 57.56
N LEU A 6 -10.82 61.56 58.64
CA LEU A 6 -11.47 60.77 59.72
C LEU A 6 -11.71 59.28 59.32
N ILE A 7 -11.35 58.41 60.27
CA ILE A 7 -11.91 57.08 60.59
C ILE A 7 -10.91 55.90 60.47
N LYS A 8 -10.75 55.22 61.63
CA LYS A 8 -9.95 54.04 61.97
C LYS A 8 -10.57 52.72 61.41
N PRO A 9 -9.85 51.58 61.47
CA PRO A 9 -10.11 50.38 60.68
C PRO A 9 -11.20 49.50 61.29
N ALA A 10 -11.96 48.82 60.44
CA ALA A 10 -12.83 47.73 60.86
C ALA A 10 -12.92 46.65 59.78
N CYS A 11 -12.37 45.49 60.14
CA CYS A 11 -12.66 44.14 59.68
C CYS A 11 -14.01 43.96 58.98
N TRP A 12 -13.99 43.76 57.66
CA TRP A 12 -15.05 43.12 56.89
C TRP A 12 -14.42 42.09 55.93
N LEU A 13 -14.65 40.81 56.25
CA LEU A 13 -14.56 39.61 55.40
C LEU A 13 -15.39 39.79 54.09
N PRO A 14 -15.48 38.81 53.17
CA PRO A 14 -14.52 37.83 52.62
C PRO A 14 -14.70 37.68 51.08
N ALA A 15 -13.72 37.21 50.30
CA ALA A 15 -14.02 36.62 48.98
C ALA A 15 -12.84 35.87 48.35
N LEU A 16 -13.13 34.64 47.94
CA LEU A 16 -12.57 33.98 46.77
C LEU A 16 -11.07 33.65 46.78
N LEU A 17 -10.73 32.50 47.34
CA LEU A 17 -9.68 31.64 46.75
C LEU A 17 -9.88 30.19 47.17
N ALA A 18 -11.07 29.66 46.87
CA ALA A 18 -11.28 28.23 46.70
C ALA A 18 -11.06 27.91 45.23
N PHE A 19 -9.81 27.66 44.83
CA PHE A 19 -9.51 27.00 43.57
C PHE A 19 -8.53 25.85 43.82
N SER A 20 -9.12 24.67 43.93
CA SER A 20 -8.66 23.42 43.32
C SER A 20 -7.18 23.04 43.44
N LEU A 21 -6.86 22.21 44.44
CA LEU A 21 -5.84 21.16 44.29
C LEU A 21 -6.38 19.83 44.82
N VAL A 22 -7.44 19.32 44.17
CA VAL A 22 -7.74 17.89 44.19
C VAL A 22 -7.17 17.34 42.90
N GLY A 23 -6.02 16.66 43.03
CA GLY A 23 -5.31 16.03 41.92
C GLY A 23 -6.16 14.94 41.29
N CYS A 24 -6.78 15.26 40.16
CA CYS A 24 -7.30 14.29 39.22
C CYS A 24 -6.28 14.22 38.06
N GLY A 25 -5.51 13.15 37.98
CA GLY A 25 -4.47 13.04 36.94
C GLY A 25 -3.79 11.69 36.80
N VAL A 26 -4.35 10.60 37.34
CA VAL A 26 -3.96 9.23 36.96
C VAL A 26 -5.05 8.67 36.08
N THR A 27 -5.15 9.21 34.87
CA THR A 27 -5.97 8.65 33.78
C THR A 27 -5.48 9.25 32.47
N GLN A 28 -4.19 9.08 32.22
CA GLN A 28 -3.64 9.10 30.88
C GLN A 28 -2.62 7.98 30.82
N SER A 29 -3.04 6.81 30.35
CA SER A 29 -2.23 5.93 29.49
C SER A 29 -2.78 4.51 29.50
N ILE A 30 -3.96 4.26 28.92
CA ILE A 30 -4.25 2.95 28.27
C ILE A 30 -5.08 3.13 26.95
N THR A 31 -5.56 4.32 26.59
CA THR A 31 -6.39 4.45 25.37
C THR A 31 -5.60 4.44 24.06
N ASP A 32 -4.28 4.67 24.09
CA ASP A 32 -3.44 4.67 22.87
C ASP A 32 -2.67 3.35 22.62
N GLY A 33 -2.92 2.28 23.38
CA GLY A 33 -2.22 1.01 23.20
C GLY A 33 -2.82 0.11 22.11
N THR A 34 -4.13 0.20 21.84
CA THR A 34 -4.88 -0.82 21.08
C THR A 34 -5.31 -0.41 19.68
N LYS A 35 -4.99 0.80 19.18
CA LYS A 35 -5.19 1.12 17.76
C LYS A 35 -3.91 1.02 16.92
N SER A 36 -2.73 1.22 17.51
CA SER A 36 -1.47 1.28 16.76
C SER A 36 -0.83 -0.09 16.47
N VAL A 37 -1.23 -1.17 17.16
CA VAL A 37 -0.52 -2.48 17.08
C VAL A 37 -1.25 -3.53 16.22
N TYR A 38 -2.51 -3.32 15.84
CA TYR A 38 -3.26 -4.33 15.07
C TYR A 38 -2.87 -4.44 13.59
N THR A 39 -2.27 -3.43 12.99
CA THR A 39 -1.94 -3.48 11.55
C THR A 39 -0.55 -4.07 11.27
N ALA A 40 0.30 -4.21 12.29
CA ALA A 40 1.67 -4.67 12.11
C ALA A 40 1.79 -6.20 11.94
N VAL A 41 0.81 -6.97 12.39
CA VAL A 41 0.97 -8.43 12.59
C VAL A 41 0.38 -9.29 11.47
N PHE A 42 -0.52 -8.79 10.62
CA PHE A 42 -1.30 -9.67 9.73
C PHE A 42 -1.19 -9.46 8.22
N TYR A 43 -0.29 -8.59 7.74
CA TYR A 43 0.02 -8.54 6.31
C TYR A 43 1.53 -8.57 6.08
N LYS A 44 2.05 -9.75 5.73
CA LYS A 44 3.38 -9.89 5.13
C LYS A 44 3.41 -9.01 3.87
N LYS A 45 4.03 -7.84 3.96
CA LYS A 45 4.22 -6.95 2.80
C LYS A 45 5.18 -7.62 1.82
N ILE A 46 4.65 -8.19 0.74
CA ILE A 46 5.48 -8.64 -0.38
C ILE A 46 5.91 -7.40 -1.16
N LYS A 47 7.20 -7.06 -1.05
CA LYS A 47 7.79 -5.90 -1.72
C LYS A 47 8.44 -6.24 -3.07
N VAL A 48 8.89 -7.48 -3.21
CA VAL A 48 9.59 -7.97 -4.40
C VAL A 48 8.93 -9.26 -4.85
N LEU A 49 8.58 -9.31 -6.14
CA LEU A 49 8.10 -10.51 -6.80
C LEU A 49 9.28 -11.14 -7.54
N HIS A 50 9.69 -12.33 -7.10
CA HIS A 50 10.66 -13.16 -7.80
C HIS A 50 9.90 -14.13 -8.70
N LEU A 51 10.21 -14.14 -9.99
CA LEU A 51 9.66 -15.06 -10.97
C LEU A 51 10.82 -15.75 -11.68
N ASP A 52 10.82 -17.08 -11.65
CA ASP A 52 11.77 -17.90 -12.37
C ASP A 52 11.05 -18.56 -13.55
N PHE A 53 11.59 -18.37 -14.75
CA PHE A 53 11.05 -18.96 -15.97
C PHE A 53 11.93 -20.13 -16.40
N THR A 54 11.33 -21.31 -16.50
CA THR A 54 12.00 -22.52 -17.01
C THR A 54 11.29 -22.95 -18.28
N ALA A 55 12.02 -23.00 -19.39
CA ALA A 55 11.51 -23.50 -20.66
C ALA A 55 11.85 -24.97 -20.86
N ARG A 56 10.95 -25.67 -21.53
CA ARG A 56 11.23 -26.98 -22.11
C ARG A 56 12.04 -26.81 -23.40
N GLU A 57 12.71 -27.87 -23.83
CA GLU A 57 13.36 -27.92 -25.15
C GLU A 57 12.36 -27.70 -26.28
N ALA A 58 11.20 -28.38 -26.23
CA ALA A 58 10.10 -28.12 -27.14
C ALA A 58 9.29 -26.88 -26.67
N LEU A 59 9.59 -25.72 -27.25
CA LEU A 59 8.99 -24.42 -26.91
C LEU A 59 8.47 -23.71 -28.16
N ASN A 60 7.26 -23.14 -28.08
CA ASN A 60 6.66 -22.32 -29.14
C ASN A 60 6.70 -22.95 -30.55
N THR A 61 6.44 -24.27 -30.63
CA THR A 61 6.43 -25.03 -31.88
C THR A 61 5.08 -24.89 -32.60
N ASP A 62 5.10 -24.80 -33.93
CA ASP A 62 3.92 -24.87 -34.79
C ASP A 62 3.52 -26.33 -35.06
N SER A 63 2.41 -26.77 -34.46
CA SER A 63 1.89 -28.13 -34.64
C SER A 63 1.41 -28.43 -36.06
N ARG A 64 1.32 -27.44 -36.94
CA ARG A 64 0.95 -27.61 -38.35
C ARG A 64 2.14 -28.01 -39.22
N GLU A 65 3.36 -27.88 -38.70
CA GLU A 65 4.59 -28.23 -39.40
C GLU A 65 5.17 -29.54 -38.87
N SER A 66 5.45 -30.50 -39.76
CA SER A 66 5.99 -31.82 -39.37
C SER A 66 7.38 -31.78 -38.74
N ASN A 67 8.15 -30.71 -38.99
CA ASN A 67 9.51 -30.50 -38.44
C ASN A 67 9.60 -29.13 -37.77
N SER A 68 8.63 -28.78 -36.93
CA SER A 68 8.62 -27.48 -36.28
C SER A 68 9.81 -27.30 -35.34
N LEU A 69 10.56 -26.22 -35.57
CA LEU A 69 11.65 -25.81 -34.70
C LEU A 69 11.10 -25.17 -33.42
N SER A 70 11.87 -25.29 -32.34
CA SER A 70 11.52 -24.61 -31.10
C SER A 70 12.00 -23.17 -31.15
N GLU A 71 11.07 -22.25 -30.90
CA GLU A 71 11.29 -20.82 -31.05
C GLU A 71 11.27 -20.11 -29.70
N PRO A 72 12.02 -19.02 -29.53
CA PRO A 72 11.87 -18.15 -28.37
C PRO A 72 10.43 -17.62 -28.24
N VAL A 73 9.99 -17.37 -27.00
CA VAL A 73 8.71 -16.74 -26.72
C VAL A 73 8.91 -15.51 -25.83
N VAL A 74 8.18 -14.44 -26.14
CA VAL A 74 8.10 -13.27 -25.26
C VAL A 74 6.97 -13.49 -24.28
N VAL A 75 7.28 -13.47 -22.99
CA VAL A 75 6.29 -13.48 -21.91
C VAL A 75 6.18 -12.09 -21.32
N ARG A 76 4.97 -11.55 -21.37
CA ARG A 76 4.62 -10.28 -20.73
C ARG A 76 3.95 -10.51 -19.39
N VAL A 77 4.56 -9.97 -18.34
CA VAL A 77 4.06 -9.99 -16.97
C VAL A 77 3.39 -8.65 -16.68
N TYR A 78 2.11 -8.71 -16.32
CA TYR A 78 1.35 -7.56 -15.85
C TYR A 78 1.16 -7.63 -14.33
N GLN A 79 1.51 -6.55 -13.64
CA GLN A 79 1.08 -6.33 -12.26
C GLN A 79 -0.19 -5.48 -12.29
N LEU A 80 -1.29 -6.02 -11.78
CA LEU A 80 -2.61 -5.38 -11.83
C LEU A 80 -3.21 -5.17 -10.44
N LYS A 81 -4.03 -4.12 -10.30
CA LYS A 81 -4.87 -3.88 -9.11
C LYS A 81 -6.05 -4.85 -9.05
N ASP A 82 -6.70 -5.09 -10.19
CA ASP A 82 -7.80 -6.04 -10.39
C ASP A 82 -7.58 -6.76 -11.73
N ARG A 83 -7.97 -8.04 -11.81
CA ARG A 83 -7.82 -8.87 -13.01
C ARG A 83 -9.04 -8.86 -13.95
N LYS A 84 -10.18 -8.30 -13.53
CA LYS A 84 -11.45 -8.39 -14.30
C LYS A 84 -11.33 -7.91 -15.75
N THR A 85 -10.60 -6.83 -16.00
CA THR A 85 -10.40 -6.28 -17.34
C THR A 85 -9.54 -7.24 -18.18
N PHE A 86 -8.46 -7.77 -17.59
CA PHE A 86 -7.58 -8.76 -18.23
C PHE A 86 -8.35 -10.03 -18.61
N ASP A 87 -9.11 -10.61 -17.67
CA ASP A 87 -9.86 -11.86 -17.87
C ASP A 87 -10.91 -11.77 -19.01
N LYS A 88 -11.40 -10.55 -19.31
CA LYS A 88 -12.38 -10.29 -20.37
C LYS A 88 -11.76 -9.88 -21.70
N THR A 89 -10.46 -9.56 -21.72
CA THR A 89 -9.78 -9.05 -22.92
C THR A 89 -9.23 -10.22 -23.72
N VAL A 90 -9.52 -10.25 -25.02
CA VAL A 90 -9.02 -11.31 -25.89
C VAL A 90 -7.53 -11.10 -26.23
N TYR A 91 -6.84 -12.20 -26.56
CA TYR A 91 -5.40 -12.18 -26.82
C TYR A 91 -4.96 -11.12 -27.84
N GLN A 92 -5.67 -10.97 -28.97
CA GLN A 92 -5.28 -10.00 -30.00
C GLN A 92 -5.35 -8.55 -29.49
N GLN A 93 -6.28 -8.25 -28.59
CA GLN A 93 -6.41 -6.93 -27.99
C GLN A 93 -5.29 -6.69 -26.96
N LEU A 94 -4.99 -7.69 -26.12
CA LEU A 94 -3.86 -7.62 -25.18
C LEU A 94 -2.52 -7.46 -25.89
N LEU A 95 -2.30 -8.18 -27.00
CA LEU A 95 -1.06 -8.12 -27.76
C LEU A 95 -0.83 -6.75 -28.40
N LYS A 96 -1.88 -6.13 -28.94
CA LYS A 96 -1.77 -4.85 -29.66
C LYS A 96 -1.83 -3.64 -28.72
N ASN A 97 -2.75 -3.66 -27.75
CA ASN A 97 -3.15 -2.47 -26.98
C ASN A 97 -3.24 -2.75 -25.46
N GLY A 98 -2.56 -3.78 -24.96
CA GLY A 98 -2.69 -4.23 -23.56
C GLY A 98 -2.48 -3.13 -22.52
N ASP A 99 -1.43 -2.32 -22.66
CA ASP A 99 -1.13 -1.26 -21.70
C ASP A 99 -2.24 -0.19 -21.64
N THR A 100 -2.85 0.13 -22.78
CA THR A 100 -3.96 1.08 -22.86
C THR A 100 -5.25 0.48 -22.30
N ILE A 101 -5.56 -0.77 -22.63
CA ILE A 101 -6.78 -1.45 -22.17
C ILE A 101 -6.76 -1.67 -20.65
N LEU A 102 -5.59 -2.01 -20.11
CA LEU A 102 -5.41 -2.30 -18.68
C LEU A 102 -5.09 -1.06 -17.84
N GLN A 103 -4.91 0.11 -18.44
CA GLN A 103 -4.33 1.31 -17.82
C GLN A 103 -4.85 1.63 -16.41
N ALA A 104 -6.16 1.51 -16.17
CA ALA A 104 -6.76 1.82 -14.86
C ALA A 104 -6.26 0.88 -13.75
N ASP A 105 -6.05 -0.39 -14.09
CA ASP A 105 -5.64 -1.47 -13.21
C ASP A 105 -4.13 -1.71 -13.26
N LEU A 106 -3.42 -1.21 -14.28
CA LEU A 106 -2.00 -1.47 -14.50
C LEU A 106 -1.11 -0.77 -13.48
N LEU A 107 -0.25 -1.54 -12.81
CA LEU A 107 0.76 -1.07 -11.87
C LEU A 107 2.17 -1.15 -12.44
N ALA A 108 2.47 -2.23 -13.17
CA ALA A 108 3.75 -2.45 -13.83
C ALA A 108 3.61 -3.46 -14.97
N THR A 109 4.46 -3.34 -15.99
CA THR A 109 4.62 -4.31 -17.08
C THR A 109 6.09 -4.70 -17.19
N ARG A 110 6.37 -5.98 -17.46
CA ARG A 110 7.70 -6.50 -17.76
C ARG A 110 7.62 -7.52 -18.89
N ASP A 111 8.52 -7.42 -19.86
CA ASP A 111 8.66 -8.39 -20.95
C ASP A 111 9.93 -9.20 -20.73
N VAL A 112 9.84 -10.51 -20.88
CA VAL A 112 10.97 -11.45 -20.74
C VAL A 112 11.01 -12.35 -21.97
N VAL A 113 12.18 -12.48 -22.58
CA VAL A 113 12.39 -13.44 -23.68
C VAL A 113 12.82 -14.77 -23.07
N ILE A 114 12.05 -15.81 -23.35
CA ILE A 114 12.34 -17.17 -22.89
C ILE A 114 12.81 -17.98 -24.10
N LYS A 115 14.02 -18.53 -24.02
CA LYS A 115 14.58 -19.40 -25.05
C LYS A 115 14.30 -20.88 -24.72
N PRO A 116 14.17 -21.75 -25.75
CA PRO A 116 14.11 -23.20 -25.55
C PRO A 116 15.31 -23.72 -24.76
N GLY A 117 15.10 -24.75 -23.94
CA GLY A 117 16.18 -25.44 -23.20
C GLY A 117 16.74 -24.72 -21.98
N GLY A 118 16.15 -23.58 -21.59
CA GLY A 118 16.40 -22.95 -20.30
C GLY A 118 17.61 -22.00 -20.32
N GLY A 119 17.34 -20.76 -20.67
CA GLY A 119 18.25 -19.64 -20.45
C GLY A 119 17.51 -18.33 -20.72
N CYS A 120 17.22 -17.56 -19.66
CA CYS A 120 16.80 -16.17 -19.82
C CYS A 120 18.06 -15.30 -19.82
N GLU A 121 18.31 -14.57 -20.90
CA GLU A 121 19.20 -13.40 -20.86
C GLU A 121 18.32 -12.19 -20.50
N SER A 122 18.73 -11.45 -19.47
CA SER A 122 18.01 -10.29 -18.91
C SER A 122 18.31 -9.02 -19.69
#